data_AF-A0A7K4GM01-F1
#
_entry.id   AF-A0A7K4GM01-F1
#
_cell.length_a   1.000
_cell.length_b   1.000
_cell.length_c   1.000
_cell.angle_alpha   90.00
_cell.angle_beta   90.00
_cell.angle_gamma   90.00
#
_symmetry.space_group_name_H-M   'P 1'
#
loop_
_entity.id
_entity.type
_entity.pdbx_description
1 polymer ?
#
loop_
_entity_poly.entity_id
_entity_poly.type
_entity_poly.pdbx_seq_one_letter_code
_entity_poly.pdbx_strand_id
1 'polypeptide(L)'
;MGKIFGILALVCGILGFIAWILLGSLPFGEFYLPGAAIVFGIIGLIADDPKGMAIAGLILGVIGIVFIIFILPILIVFLGLAFLSALFGSL
;
A
#
# COMPACT_ATOMS: atom_id res chain seq x y z
N MET A 1 15.43 -22.79 1.85
CA MET A 1 15.32 -21.40 1.34
C MET A 1 13.89 -20.88 1.28
N GLY A 2 12.85 -21.74 1.30
CA GLY A 2 11.44 -21.32 1.25
C GLY A 2 11.14 -20.12 2.14
N LYS A 3 11.19 -20.28 3.47
CA LYS A 3 10.61 -19.36 4.48
C LYS A 3 10.90 -17.86 4.30
N ILE A 4 11.97 -17.51 3.59
CA ILE A 4 12.44 -16.15 3.36
C ILE A 4 11.41 -15.36 2.51
N PHE A 5 10.77 -15.97 1.52
CA PHE A 5 9.85 -15.25 0.63
C PHE A 5 8.53 -14.90 1.32
N GLY A 6 7.94 -15.82 2.07
CA GLY A 6 6.77 -15.51 2.92
C GLY A 6 7.04 -14.41 3.95
N ILE A 7 8.23 -14.40 4.57
CA ILE A 7 8.63 -13.36 5.53
C ILE A 7 8.84 -12.02 4.80
N LEU A 8 9.51 -12.00 3.65
CA LEU A 8 9.70 -10.79 2.86
C LEU A 8 8.37 -10.20 2.39
N ALA A 9 7.41 -11.04 1.96
CA ALA A 9 6.07 -10.60 1.60
C ALA A 9 5.36 -9.91 2.77
N LEU A 10 5.41 -10.51 3.96
CA LEU A 10 4.81 -9.97 5.16
C LEU A 10 5.49 -8.66 5.59
N VAL A 11 6.82 -8.62 5.60
CA VAL A 11 7.61 -7.45 5.99
C VAL A 11 7.38 -6.30 5.00
N CYS A 12 7.37 -6.56 3.69
CA CYS A 12 7.03 -5.55 2.69
C CYS A 12 5.59 -5.05 2.84
N GLY A 13 4.63 -5.94 3.14
CA GLY A 13 3.23 -5.56 3.37
C GLY A 13 3.06 -4.67 4.61
N ILE A 14 3.69 -5.05 5.72
CA ILE A 14 3.65 -4.29 6.98
C ILE A 14 4.39 -2.95 6.83
N LEU A 15 5.59 -2.96 6.25
CA LEU A 15 6.35 -1.72 6.02
C LEU A 15 5.63 -0.80 5.04
N GLY A 16 4.98 -1.34 4.01
CA GLY A 16 4.14 -0.55 3.10
C GLY A 16 2.96 0.08 3.81
N PHE A 17 2.28 -0.67 4.70
CA PHE A 17 1.17 -0.16 5.49
C PHE A 17 1.61 0.89 6.53
N ILE A 18 2.73 0.67 7.22
CA ILE A 18 3.31 1.61 8.18
C ILE A 18 3.82 2.85 7.46
N ALA A 19 4.50 2.70 6.32
CA ALA A 19 4.94 3.81 5.50
C ALA A 19 3.75 4.64 5.06
N TRP A 20 2.62 4.03 4.71
CA TRP A 20 1.40 4.77 4.40
C TRP A 20 0.83 5.53 5.62
N ILE A 21 0.72 4.89 6.80
CA ILE A 21 0.24 5.57 8.03
C ILE A 21 1.12 6.76 8.41
N LEU A 22 2.44 6.63 8.26
CA LEU A 22 3.41 7.65 8.70
C LEU A 22 3.77 8.67 7.61
N LEU A 23 3.76 8.26 6.35
CA LEU A 23 4.25 9.01 5.18
C LEU A 23 3.19 9.24 4.11
N GLY A 24 1.90 9.24 4.47
CA GLY A 24 0.76 9.73 3.66
C GLY A 24 0.93 11.12 3.03
N SER A 25 2.09 11.76 3.21
CA SER A 25 2.54 13.03 2.65
C SER A 25 3.60 12.91 1.54
N LEU A 26 4.16 11.73 1.24
CA LEU A 26 5.20 11.56 0.22
C LEU A 26 4.66 10.93 -1.08
N PRO A 27 4.60 11.69 -2.19
CA PRO A 27 3.84 11.33 -3.39
C PRO A 27 4.37 10.13 -4.21
N PHE A 28 5.57 9.59 -3.91
CA PHE A 28 6.20 8.58 -4.77
C PHE A 28 6.75 7.34 -4.03
N GLY A 29 6.87 7.38 -2.70
CA GLY A 29 7.39 6.24 -1.92
C GLY A 29 6.37 5.13 -1.70
N GLU A 30 5.08 5.45 -1.75
CA GLU A 30 4.00 4.56 -1.32
C GLU A 30 3.66 3.44 -2.31
N PHE A 31 4.04 3.57 -3.59
CA PHE A 31 3.63 2.61 -4.62
C PHE A 31 4.53 1.36 -4.69
N TYR A 32 5.81 1.49 -4.34
CA TYR A 32 6.79 0.42 -4.57
C TYR A 32 6.71 -0.69 -3.51
N LEU A 33 6.45 -0.35 -2.23
CA LEU A 33 6.40 -1.34 -1.15
C LEU A 33 5.17 -2.28 -1.22
N PRO A 34 3.94 -1.79 -1.44
CA PRO A 34 2.77 -2.65 -1.60
C PRO A 34 2.88 -3.54 -2.84
N GLY A 35 3.43 -3.01 -3.94
CA GLY A 35 3.73 -3.80 -5.14
C GLY A 35 4.72 -4.93 -4.87
N ALA A 36 5.81 -4.64 -4.17
CA ALA A 36 6.78 -5.66 -3.75
C ALA A 36 6.15 -6.72 -2.82
N ALA A 37 5.29 -6.31 -1.89
CA ALA A 37 4.57 -7.23 -1.00
C ALA A 37 3.69 -8.23 -1.77
N ILE A 38 3.01 -7.77 -2.82
CA ILE A 38 2.20 -8.63 -3.70
C ILE A 38 3.10 -9.58 -4.48
N VAL A 39 4.17 -9.08 -5.12
CA VAL A 39 5.09 -9.92 -5.92
C VAL A 39 5.72 -11.02 -5.04
N PHE A 40 6.26 -10.66 -3.87
CA PHE A 40 6.82 -11.63 -2.94
C PHE A 40 5.76 -12.56 -2.33
N GLY A 41 4.53 -12.09 -2.12
CA GLY A 41 3.41 -12.90 -1.66
C GLY A 41 3.01 -13.98 -2.67
N ILE A 42 2.96 -13.64 -3.96
CA ILE A 42 2.68 -14.59 -5.05
C ILE A 42 3.81 -15.61 -5.15
N ILE A 43 5.07 -15.15 -5.11
CA ILE A 43 6.24 -16.03 -5.17
C ILE A 43 6.26 -17.00 -3.97
N GLY A 44 5.97 -16.50 -2.76
CA GLY A 44 5.87 -17.33 -1.56
C GLY A 44 4.74 -18.36 -1.64
N LEU A 45 3.59 -18.00 -2.21
CA LEU A 45 2.47 -18.93 -2.44
C LEU A 45 2.85 -20.07 -3.41
N ILE A 46 3.63 -19.76 -4.45
CA ILE A 46 4.10 -20.74 -5.45
C ILE A 46 5.22 -21.64 -4.87
N ALA A 47 6.05 -21.10 -3.97
CA ALA A 47 7.20 -21.79 -3.39
C ALA A 47 6.86 -22.77 -2.23
N ASP A 48 5.56 -23.05 -1.99
CA ASP A 48 5.04 -23.91 -0.90
C ASP A 48 5.52 -23.50 0.51
N ASP A 49 5.72 -22.19 0.69
CA ASP A 49 6.04 -21.59 1.99
C ASP A 49 4.90 -21.71 3.00
N PRO A 50 5.12 -21.37 4.30
CA PRO A 50 4.03 -21.23 5.24
C PRO A 50 2.97 -20.28 4.69
N LYS A 51 1.90 -20.87 4.13
CA LYS A 51 0.91 -20.21 3.28
C LYS A 51 0.28 -19.02 3.98
N GLY A 52 0.12 -19.10 5.30
CA GLY A 52 -0.38 -18.00 6.12
C GLY A 52 0.42 -16.70 6.01
N MET A 53 1.76 -16.75 5.98
CA MET A 53 2.60 -15.54 5.89
C MET A 53 2.57 -14.92 4.50
N ALA A 54 2.66 -15.75 3.46
CA ALA A 54 2.59 -15.30 2.07
C ALA A 54 1.23 -14.67 1.75
N ILE A 55 0.13 -15.31 2.20
CA ILE A 55 -1.24 -14.79 2.05
C ILE A 55 -1.41 -13.49 2.83
N ALA A 56 -0.94 -13.40 4.07
CA ALA A 56 -1.05 -12.19 4.87
C ALA A 56 -0.30 -11.00 4.24
N GLY A 57 0.93 -11.21 3.74
CA GLY A 57 1.68 -10.19 3.01
C GLY A 57 0.99 -9.75 1.71
N LEU A 58 0.41 -10.71 0.97
CA LEU A 58 -0.33 -10.44 -0.25
C LEU A 58 -1.60 -9.63 0.01
N ILE A 59 -2.40 -10.00 1.02
CA ILE A 59 -3.61 -9.26 1.41
C ILE A 59 -3.26 -7.83 1.83
N LEU A 60 -2.22 -7.66 2.65
CA LEU A 60 -1.73 -6.33 3.06
C LEU A 60 -1.31 -5.49 1.85
N GLY A 61 -0.59 -6.08 0.90
CA GLY A 61 -0.20 -5.40 -0.34
C GLY A 61 -1.41 -4.99 -1.20
N VAL A 62 -2.40 -5.88 -1.38
CA VAL A 62 -3.62 -5.59 -2.16
C VAL A 62 -4.44 -4.49 -1.50
N ILE A 63 -4.65 -4.55 -0.18
CA ILE A 63 -5.36 -3.49 0.55
C ILE A 63 -4.64 -2.16 0.37
N GLY A 64 -3.31 -2.14 0.48
CA GLY A 64 -2.50 -0.94 0.25
C GLY A 64 -2.71 -0.36 -1.16
N ILE A 65 -2.63 -1.18 -2.21
CA ILE A 65 -2.84 -0.72 -3.59
C ILE A 65 -4.25 -0.19 -3.81
N VAL A 66 -5.28 -0.89 -3.33
CA VAL A 66 -6.68 -0.47 -3.49
C VAL A 66 -6.90 0.89 -2.81
N PHE A 67 -6.37 1.08 -1.60
CA PHE A 67 -6.46 2.36 -0.90
C PHE A 67 -5.73 3.49 -1.64
N ILE A 68 -4.51 3.25 -2.14
CA ILE A 68 -3.74 4.28 -2.86
C ILE A 68 -4.40 4.63 -4.20
N ILE A 69 -4.89 3.65 -4.96
CA ILE A 69 -5.46 3.90 -6.29
C ILE A 69 -6.87 4.51 -6.21
N PHE A 70 -7.68 4.12 -5.24
CA PHE A 70 -9.08 4.57 -5.18
C PHE A 70 -9.30 5.67 -4.14
N ILE A 71 -8.79 5.52 -2.92
CA ILE A 71 -9.13 6.43 -1.82
C ILE A 71 -8.29 7.71 -1.88
N LEU A 72 -6.98 7.60 -2.11
CA LEU A 72 -6.08 8.77 -2.15
C LEU A 72 -6.49 9.82 -3.22
N PRO A 73 -6.72 9.48 -4.49
CA PRO A 73 -7.11 10.48 -5.49
C PRO A 73 -8.49 11.10 -5.20
N ILE A 74 -9.43 10.34 -4.66
CA ILE A 74 -10.72 10.88 -4.20
C ILE A 74 -10.47 11.94 -3.11
N LEU A 75 -9.65 11.61 -2.11
CA LEU A 75 -9.30 12.52 -1.02
C LEU A 75 -8.60 13.80 -1.53
N ILE A 76 -7.68 13.68 -2.49
CA ILE A 76 -7.00 14.81 -3.14
C ILE A 76 -8.00 15.68 -3.90
N VAL A 77 -8.95 15.09 -4.64
CA VAL A 77 -10.00 15.84 -5.34
C VAL A 77 -10.87 16.62 -4.36
N PHE A 78 -11.31 15.99 -3.27
CA PHE A 78 -12.08 16.68 -2.23
C PHE A 78 -11.29 17.80 -1.57
N LEU A 79 -10.01 17.59 -1.27
CA LEU A 79 -9.14 18.62 -0.69
C LEU A 79 -8.93 19.79 -1.66
N GLY A 80 -8.76 19.50 -2.96
CA GLY A 80 -8.65 20.51 -4.02
C GLY A 80 -9.92 21.33 -4.18
N LEU A 81 -11.10 20.69 -4.14
CA LEU A 81 -12.40 21.37 -4.16
C LEU A 81 -12.61 22.23 -2.91
N ALA A 82 -12.23 21.75 -1.73
CA ALA A 82 -12.30 22.51 -0.49
C ALA A 82 -11.35 23.72 -0.50
N PHE A 83 -10.14 23.56 -1.04
CA PHE A 83 -9.20 24.67 -1.21
C PHE A 83 -9.70 25.70 -2.22
N LEU A 84 -10.28 25.25 -3.34
CA LEU A 84 -10.90 26.13 -4.34
C LEU A 84 -12.07 26.92 -3.74
N SER A 85 -12.94 26.27 -2.96
CA SER A 85 -14.05 26.96 -2.30
C SER A 85 -13.58 27.97 -1.25
N ALA A 86 -12.50 27.66 -0.53
CA ALA A 86 -11.89 28.61 0.41
C ALA A 86 -11.27 29.83 -0.31
N LEU A 87 -10.64 29.61 -1.47
CA LEU A 87 -9.98 30.67 -2.25
C LEU A 87 -10.99 31.60 -2.95
N PHE A 88 -12.05 31.04 -3.52
CA PHE A 88 -13.06 31.80 -4.28
C PHE A 88 -14.27 32.22 -3.44
N GLY A 89 -14.51 31.60 -2.29
CA GLY A 89 -15.55 32.02 -1.34
C GLY A 89 -15.14 33.19 -0.44
N SER A 90 -13.87 33.60 -0.46
CA SER A 90 -13.34 34.76 0.27
C SER A 90 -13.22 36.05 -0.58
N LEU A 91 -13.66 36.02 -1.85
CA LEU A 91 -13.75 37.15 -2.78
C LEU A 91 -15.21 37.63 -2.87
#